data_AF-A0AAV7SMA4-F1
#
_entry.id   AF-A0AAV7SMA4-F1
#
_cell.length_a   1.000
_cell.length_b   1.000
_cell.length_c   1.000
_cell.angle_alpha   90.00
_cell.angle_beta   90.00
_cell.angle_gamma   90.00
#
_symmetry.space_group_name_H-M   'P 1'
#
loop_
_entity.id
_entity.type
_entity.pdbx_description
1 polymer ?
#
loop_
_entity_poly.entity_id
_entity_poly.type
_entity_poly.pdbx_seq_one_letter_code
_entity_poly.pdbx_strand_id
1 'polypeptide(L)' 'MERTFGLLKARFRCLHLTDGSLCYSPKKVCQTVVACCMLHNLALRRHVPFLQEEEAGDARVPAVDPVDSEDEEAED' A
#
# COMPACT_ATOMS: atom_id res chain seq x y z
N MET A 1 17.39 5.22 -4.68
CA MET A 1 16.14 4.52 -4.28
C MET A 1 15.07 5.46 -3.73
N GLU A 2 15.44 6.61 -3.16
CA GLU A 2 14.51 7.55 -2.50
C GLU A 2 13.39 8.08 -3.44
N ARG A 3 13.69 8.29 -4.73
CA ARG A 3 12.73 8.83 -5.69
C ARG A 3 11.53 7.92 -5.92
N THR A 4 11.74 6.61 -6.05
CA THR A 4 10.66 5.65 -6.31
C THR A 4 9.73 5.52 -5.11
N PHE A 5 10.29 5.45 -3.91
CA PHE A 5 9.50 5.31 -2.69
C PHE A 5 8.66 6.56 -2.42
N GLY A 6 9.20 7.76 -2.69
CA GLY A 6 8.44 9.01 -2.63
C GLY A 6 7.25 9.04 -3.59
N LEU A 7 7.45 8.59 -4.84
CA LEU A 7 6.38 8.49 -5.84
C LEU A 7 5.33 7.44 -5.47
N LEU A 8 5.75 6.31 -4.91
CA LEU A 8 4.83 5.27 -4.44
C LEU A 8 3.98 5.76 -3.27
N LYS A 9 4.57 6.45 -2.28
CA LYS A 9 3.83 7.07 -1.18
C LYS A 9 2.84 8.12 -1.66
N ALA A 10 3.21 8.92 -2.66
CA ALA A 10 2.33 9.93 -3.21
C ALA A 10 1.15 9.29 -3.99
N ARG A 11 1.35 8.11 -4.60
CA ARG A 11 0.34 7.42 -5.43
C ARG A 11 -0.54 6.44 -4.69
N PHE A 12 0.00 5.82 -3.67
CA PHE A 12 -0.68 4.80 -2.91
C PHE A 12 -0.80 5.28 -1.47
N ARG A 13 -2.00 5.75 -1.12
CA ARG A 13 -2.33 6.29 0.19
C ARG A 13 -2.08 5.26 1.31
N CYS A 14 -2.18 3.96 1.00
CA CYS A 14 -1.80 2.87 1.91
C CYS A 14 -0.32 2.87 2.33
N LEU A 15 0.58 3.48 1.55
CA LEU A 15 1.99 3.68 1.92
C LEU A 15 2.25 5.04 2.58
N HIS A 16 1.25 5.94 2.57
CA HIS A 16 1.35 7.31 3.10
C HIS A 16 0.81 7.43 4.52
N LEU A 17 -0.31 6.78 4.85
CA LEU A 17 -0.97 6.90 6.18
C LEU A 17 -0.17 6.34 7.36
N THR A 18 0.96 5.70 7.11
CA THR A 18 1.55 4.79 8.09
C THR A 18 2.35 5.47 9.18
N ASP A 19 2.53 6.81 9.22
CA ASP A 19 3.45 7.50 10.15
C ASP A 19 4.86 6.84 10.23
N GLY A 20 5.23 6.08 9.20
CA GLY A 20 6.42 5.24 9.15
C GLY A 20 6.25 3.73 9.37
N SER A 21 5.08 3.22 9.78
CA SER A 21 4.84 1.80 10.09
C SER A 21 3.53 1.22 9.55
N LEU A 22 3.63 0.21 8.67
CA LEU A 22 2.49 -0.62 8.26
C LEU A 22 2.21 -1.63 9.38
N CYS A 23 1.03 -1.58 10.01
CA CYS A 23 0.61 -2.49 11.07
C CYS A 23 0.27 -3.90 10.55
N TYR A 24 1.20 -4.54 9.83
CA TYR A 24 1.03 -5.88 9.30
C TYR A 24 2.28 -6.72 9.56
N SER A 25 2.14 -8.05 9.44
CA SER A 25 3.30 -8.93 9.43
C SER A 25 4.27 -8.52 8.30
N PRO A 26 5.60 -8.69 8.49
CA PRO A 26 6.59 -8.30 7.49
C PRO A 26 6.31 -8.92 6.10
N LYS A 27 5.76 -10.14 6.07
CA LYS A 27 5.34 -10.83 4.85
C LYS A 27 4.27 -10.03 4.08
N LYS A 28 3.22 -9.59 4.77
CA LYS A 28 2.11 -8.80 4.19
C LYS A 28 2.57 -7.40 3.78
N VAL A 29 3.48 -6.79 4.54
CA VAL A 29 4.12 -5.52 4.19
C VAL A 29 4.88 -5.65 2.86
N CYS A 30 5.74 -6.66 2.74
CA CYS A 30 6.47 -6.91 1.50
C CYS A 30 5.54 -7.14 0.30
N GLN A 31 4.47 -7.93 0.48
CA GLN A 31 3.46 -8.15 -0.58
C GLN A 31 2.79 -6.85 -1.00
N THR A 32 2.40 -6.01 -0.04
CA THR A 32 1.79 -4.69 -0.31
C THR A 32 2.73 -3.79 -1.11
N VAL A 33 4.00 -3.70 -0.71
CA VAL A 33 5.01 -2.88 -1.41
C VAL A 33 5.23 -3.40 -2.84
N VAL A 34 5.35 -4.72 -3.02
CA VAL A 34 5.52 -5.35 -4.33
C VAL A 34 4.32 -5.08 -5.24
N ALA A 35 3.09 -5.22 -4.72
CA ALA A 35 1.87 -4.89 -5.46
C ALA A 35 1.86 -3.41 -5.90
N CYS A 36 2.22 -2.48 -5.01
CA CYS A 36 2.32 -1.05 -5.34
C CYS A 36 3.35 -0.79 -6.46
N CYS A 37 4.52 -1.45 -6.41
CA CYS A 37 5.52 -1.36 -7.47
C CYS A 37 5.00 -1.88 -8.83
N MET A 38 4.33 -3.03 -8.85
CA MET A 38 3.75 -3.59 -10.08
C MET A 38 2.68 -2.69 -10.67
N LEU A 39 1.77 -2.18 -9.84
CA LEU A 39 0.72 -1.25 -10.26
C LEU A 39 1.29 0.08 -10.76
N HIS A 40 2.34 0.59 -10.11
CA HIS A 40 3.06 1.77 -10.58
C HIS A 40 3.66 1.55 -11.97
N ASN A 41 4.34 0.43 -12.17
CA ASN A 41 4.94 0.08 -13.45
C ASN A 41 3.88 -0.07 -14.55
N LEU A 42 2.73 -0.67 -14.22
CA LEU A 42 1.60 -0.77 -15.15
C LEU A 42 1.05 0.61 -15.50
N ALA A 43 0.85 1.48 -14.51
CA ALA A 43 0.39 2.85 -14.72
C ALA A 43 1.34 3.64 -15.63
N LEU A 44 2.65 3.52 -15.43
CA LEU A 44 3.67 4.13 -16.30
C LEU A 44 3.54 3.63 -17.75
N ARG A 45 3.44 2.31 -17.95
CA ARG A 45 3.27 1.70 -19.28
C ARG A 45 1.99 2.12 -19.99
N ARG A 46 0.95 2.43 -19.21
CA ARG A 46 -0.37 2.85 -19.71
C ARG A 46 -0.52 4.37 -19.75
N HIS A 47 0.54 5.14 -19.45
CA HIS A 47 0.50 6.60 -19.35
C HIS A 47 -0.64 7.12 -18.47
N VAL A 48 -0.97 6.38 -17.41
CA VAL A 48 -2.03 6.79 -16.48
C VAL A 48 -1.51 7.98 -15.68
N PRO A 49 -2.17 9.14 -15.77
CA PRO A 49 -1.72 10.33 -15.05
C PRO A 49 -1.71 10.07 -13.55
N PHE A 50 -0.85 10.81 -12.87
CA PHE A 50 -0.82 10.86 -11.42
C PHE A 50 -1.85 11.89 -10.97
N LEU A 51 -2.98 11.44 -10.42
CA LEU A 51 -3.95 12.32 -9.79
C LEU A 51 -3.42 12.64 -8.39
N GLN A 52 -2.93 13.85 -8.17
CA GLN A 52 -2.79 14.37 -6.81
C GLN A 52 -4.20 14.66 -6.34
N GLU A 53 -4.75 13.79 -5.49
CA GLU A 53 -5.95 14.16 -4.73
C GLU A 53 -5.58 15.35 -3.86
N GLU A 54 -6.20 16.50 -4.12
CA GLU A 54 -6.13 17.68 -3.27
C GLU A 54 -6.63 17.27 -1.88
N GLU A 55 -5.75 17.36 -0.89
CA GLU A 55 -5.98 17.32 0.56
C GLU A 55 -7.42 16.97 0.97
N ALA A 56 -7.83 15.71 0.74
CA ALA A 56 -8.98 15.14 1.42
C ALA A 56 -8.55 15.03 2.88
N GLY A 57 -8.88 16.07 3.64
CA GLY A 57 -8.46 16.24 5.03
C GLY A 57 -8.58 14.95 5.81
N ASP A 58 -7.62 14.75 6.71
CA ASP A 58 -7.36 13.61 7.61
C ASP A 58 -8.63 13.03 8.29
N ALA A 59 -9.54 12.48 7.50
CA ALA A 59 -10.55 11.57 7.97
C ALA A 59 -9.78 10.28 8.22
N ARG A 60 -9.28 10.14 9.44
CA ARG A 60 -8.85 8.86 10.01
C ARG A 60 -9.96 7.85 9.75
N VAL A 61 -9.88 7.13 8.63
CA VAL A 61 -10.68 5.95 8.41
C VAL A 61 -10.17 4.99 9.48
N PRO A 62 -11.01 4.56 10.45
CA PRO A 62 -10.56 3.61 11.45
C PRO A 62 -9.96 2.42 10.70
N ALA A 63 -8.74 2.07 11.06
CA ALA A 63 -8.08 0.89 10.53
C ALA A 63 -9.01 -0.28 10.82
N VAL A 64 -9.74 -0.73 9.80
CA VAL A 64 -10.42 -2.01 9.85
C VAL A 64 -9.28 -3.01 9.84
N ASP A 65 -8.97 -3.59 11.00
CA ASP A 65 -7.99 -4.65 11.09
C ASP A 65 -8.40 -5.72 10.08
N PRO A 66 -7.59 -6.00 9.03
CA PRO A 66 -7.90 -7.13 8.18
C PRO A 66 -7.78 -8.35 9.06
N VAL A 67 -8.89 -9.08 9.17
CA VAL A 67 -8.93 -10.38 9.82
C VAL A 67 -7.83 -11.22 9.18
N ASP A 68 -6.75 -11.48 9.93
CA ASP A 68 -5.80 -12.49 9.53
C ASP A 68 -6.53 -13.82 9.74
N SER A 69 -7.25 -14.26 8.71
CA SER A 69 -7.66 -15.65 8.57
C SER A 69 -6.37 -16.44 8.45
N GLU A 70 -5.88 -16.95 9.57
CA GLU A 70 -4.87 -17.99 9.57
C GLU A 70 -5.46 -19.16 8.78
N ASP A 71 -4.87 -19.44 7.62
CA ASP A 71 -5.15 -20.65 6.86
C ASP A 71 -4.96 -21.84 7.81
N GLU A 72 -6.05 -22.50 8.16
CA GLU A 72 -6.06 -23.76 8.89
C GLU A 72 -5.41 -24.81 7.96
N GLU A 73 -4.09 -24.96 8.05
CA GLU A 73 -3.40 -26.12 7.48
C GLU A 73 -3.86 -27.35 8.27
N ALA A 74 -4.92 -27.99 7.76
CA ALA A 74 -5.34 -29.31 8.21
C ALA A 74 -4.20 -30.31 7.97
N GLU A 75 -3.69 -30.88 9.06
CA GLU A 75 -2.87 -32.08 9.03
C GLU A 75 -3.71 -33.26 8.52
N ASP A 76 -3.22 -33.96 7.50
CA ASP A 76 -3.34 -35.42 7.34
C ASP A 76 -2.17 -35.96 6.50
#